data_AF-X1UJP0-F1
#
_entry.id   AF-X1UJP0-F1
#
_cell.length_a   1.000
_cell.length_b   1.000
_cell.length_c   1.000
_cell.angle_alpha   90.00
_cell.angle_beta   90.00
_cell.angle_gamma   90.00
#
_symmetry.space_group_name_H-M   'P 1'
#
loop_
_entity.id
_entity.type
_entity.pdbx_description
1 polymer ?
#
loop_
_entity_poly.entity_id
_entity_poly.type
_entity_poly.pdbx_seq_one_letter_code
_entity_poly.pdbx_strand_id
1 'polypeptide(L)'
;MKDTKFMTAVEKEKVLRNWESFLKSGCSKTQFTKALYQHLIMHCSFIAHYNIQGFYSTYFDEGEDTAHFLSQFDNSNGVPKSIEYGMLYWYLDPEYNDLNSEMCRVA
;
A
#
# COMPACT_ATOMS: atom_id res chain seq x y z
N MET A 1 -9.47 -13.01 4.24
CA MET A 1 -8.02 -12.95 4.54
C MET A 1 -7.70 -13.91 5.67
N LYS A 2 -6.44 -14.33 5.82
CA LYS A 2 -5.98 -15.22 6.90
C LYS A 2 -5.14 -14.47 7.92
N ASP A 3 -5.20 -14.91 9.17
CA ASP A 3 -4.33 -14.43 10.24
C ASP A 3 -2.86 -14.77 9.93
N THR A 4 -1.96 -13.88 10.34
CA THR A 4 -0.51 -14.07 10.35
C THR A 4 0.02 -13.87 11.76
N LYS A 5 1.32 -14.09 11.96
CA LYS A 5 1.97 -13.90 13.26
C LYS A 5 1.76 -12.49 13.84
N PHE A 6 1.64 -11.48 12.98
CA PHE A 6 1.64 -10.06 13.38
C PHE A 6 0.39 -9.29 12.96
N MET A 7 -0.54 -9.91 12.23
CA MET A 7 -1.75 -9.25 11.75
C MET A 7 -2.90 -10.24 11.60
N THR A 8 -4.00 -9.98 12.29
CA THR A 8 -5.24 -10.76 12.15
C THR A 8 -5.94 -10.45 10.82
N ALA A 9 -6.81 -11.34 10.36
CA ALA A 9 -7.65 -11.15 9.20
C ALA A 9 -8.52 -9.89 9.33
N VAL A 10 -9.03 -9.60 10.54
CA VAL A 10 -9.83 -8.40 10.83
C VAL A 10 -9.00 -7.13 10.66
N GLU A 11 -7.75 -7.13 11.10
CA GLU A 11 -6.84 -6.01 10.90
C GLU A 11 -6.49 -5.82 9.42
N LYS A 12 -6.27 -6.91 8.67
CA LYS A 12 -6.03 -6.84 7.22
C LYS A 12 -7.21 -6.22 6.49
N GLU A 13 -8.43 -6.66 6.80
CA GLU A 13 -9.65 -6.08 6.23
C GLU A 13 -9.79 -4.59 6.59
N LYS A 14 -9.38 -4.19 7.80
CA LYS A 14 -9.37 -2.78 8.19
C LYS A 14 -8.38 -1.98 7.35
N VAL A 15 -7.19 -2.52 7.06
CA VAL A 15 -6.23 -1.87 6.16
C VAL A 15 -6.80 -1.75 4.75
N LEU A 16 -7.43 -2.80 4.22
CA LEU A 16 -8.07 -2.74 2.90
C LEU A 16 -9.17 -1.66 2.83
N ARG A 17 -10.03 -1.56 3.85
CA ARG A 17 -11.06 -0.51 3.93
C ARG A 17 -10.46 0.90 4.00
N ASN A 18 -9.33 1.07 4.72
CA ASN A 18 -8.62 2.34 4.76
C ASN A 18 -8.01 2.68 3.40
N TRP A 19 -7.45 1.68 2.69
CA TRP A 19 -6.94 1.83 1.32
C TRP A 19 -8.02 2.28 0.35
N GLU A 20 -9.17 1.59 0.33
CA GLU A 20 -10.32 1.98 -0.49
C GLU A 20 -10.80 3.41 -0.20
N SER A 21 -10.92 3.76 1.08
CA SER A 21 -11.39 5.10 1.49
C SER A 21 -10.39 6.17 1.08
N PHE A 22 -9.09 5.88 1.20
CA PHE A 22 -8.02 6.75 0.76
C PHE A 22 -8.09 7.02 -0.74
N LEU A 23 -8.17 5.98 -1.56
CA LEU A 23 -8.30 6.11 -3.02
C LEU A 23 -9.58 6.84 -3.44
N LYS A 24 -10.74 6.45 -2.89
CA LYS A 24 -12.03 7.09 -3.17
C LYS A 24 -12.06 8.58 -2.82
N SER A 25 -11.24 8.99 -1.87
CA SER A 25 -11.10 10.40 -1.46
C SER A 25 -10.13 11.22 -2.32
N GLY A 26 -9.55 10.63 -3.37
CA GLY A 26 -8.50 11.28 -4.16
C GLY A 26 -7.19 11.38 -3.39
N CYS A 27 -6.82 10.33 -2.66
CA CYS A 27 -5.60 10.27 -1.84
C CYS A 27 -5.55 11.35 -0.74
N SER A 28 -6.69 11.68 -0.12
CA SER A 28 -6.77 12.71 0.92
C SER A 28 -5.97 12.35 2.17
N LYS A 29 -5.20 13.31 2.68
CA LYS A 29 -4.39 13.18 3.90
C LYS A 29 -5.19 12.75 5.12
N THR A 30 -6.46 13.16 5.23
CA THR A 30 -7.32 12.79 6.36
C THR A 30 -7.74 11.32 6.35
N GLN A 31 -7.68 10.67 5.18
CA GLN A 31 -7.94 9.24 5.02
C GLN A 31 -6.64 8.40 5.06
N PHE A 32 -5.47 9.05 5.08
CA PHE A 32 -4.18 8.37 5.17
C PHE A 32 -3.87 7.92 6.60
N THR A 33 -4.45 6.79 7.00
CA THR A 33 -4.36 6.28 8.37
C THR A 33 -2.97 5.72 8.70
N LYS A 34 -2.61 5.70 9.99
CA LYS A 34 -1.39 5.06 10.48
C LYS A 34 -1.30 3.57 10.10
N ALA A 35 -2.41 2.84 10.14
CA ALA A 35 -2.44 1.42 9.79
C ALA A 35 -2.12 1.20 8.31
N LEU A 36 -2.65 2.05 7.42
CA LEU A 36 -2.34 2.00 5.99
C LEU A 36 -0.86 2.32 5.75
N TYR A 37 -0.36 3.41 6.34
CA TYR A 37 1.07 3.77 6.26
C TYR A 37 1.99 2.64 6.72
N GLN A 38 1.70 2.03 7.88
CA GLN A 38 2.52 0.92 8.40
C GLN A 38 2.51 -0.28 7.46
N HIS A 39 1.35 -0.61 6.86
CA HIS A 39 1.28 -1.70 5.88
C HIS A 39 2.11 -1.40 4.63
N LEU A 40 2.02 -0.18 4.10
CA LEU A 40 2.76 0.23 2.90
C LEU A 40 4.28 0.09 3.09
N ILE A 41 4.82 0.56 4.21
CA ILE A 41 6.27 0.54 4.45
C ILE A 41 6.79 -0.85 4.84
N MET A 42 5.98 -1.67 5.54
CA MET A 42 6.42 -2.98 6.04
C MET A 42 6.17 -4.11 5.04
N HIS A 43 5.08 -4.03 4.27
CA HIS A 43 4.54 -5.14 3.49
C HIS A 43 4.29 -4.79 2.01
N CYS A 44 4.47 -3.53 1.62
CA CYS A 44 4.46 -3.10 0.22
C CYS A 44 5.81 -2.52 -0.24
N SER A 45 6.90 -2.70 0.52
CA SER A 45 8.25 -2.28 0.12
C SER A 45 8.36 -0.80 -0.30
N PHE A 46 7.63 0.10 0.36
CA PHE A 46 7.85 1.54 0.23
C PHE A 46 8.85 2.03 1.28
N ILE A 47 9.65 3.04 0.92
CA ILE A 47 10.53 3.73 1.86
C ILE A 47 9.69 4.56 2.83
N ALA A 48 10.04 4.54 4.11
CA ALA A 48 9.25 5.19 5.17
C ALA A 48 9.31 6.72 5.16
N HIS A 49 10.30 7.33 4.51
CA HIS A 49 10.51 8.79 4.46
C HIS A 49 10.40 9.48 5.82
N TYR A 50 11.23 9.02 6.77
CA TYR A 50 11.28 9.42 8.19
C TYR A 50 10.04 9.08 9.03
N ASN A 51 8.83 9.43 8.57
CA ASN A 51 7.56 9.20 9.24
C ASN A 51 6.37 9.31 8.27
N ILE A 52 5.15 9.10 8.78
CA ILE A 52 3.91 9.17 8.00
C ILE A 52 3.70 10.51 7.26
N GLN A 53 4.13 11.64 7.83
CA GLN A 53 3.99 12.95 7.21
C GLN A 53 4.98 13.11 6.06
N GLY A 54 6.23 12.69 6.27
CA GLY A 54 7.26 12.69 5.22
C GLY A 54 6.85 11.77 4.06
N PHE A 55 6.41 10.54 4.37
CA PHE A 55 5.86 9.61 3.38
C PHE A 55 4.74 10.22 2.56
N TYR A 56 3.75 10.81 3.23
CA TYR A 56 2.62 11.40 2.54
C TYR A 56 3.07 12.56 1.63
N SER A 57 3.98 13.40 2.13
CA SER A 57 4.50 14.53 1.39
C SER A 57 5.23 14.10 0.12
N THR A 58 6.09 13.07 0.22
CA THR A 58 6.82 12.53 -0.91
C THR A 58 5.91 12.05 -2.04
N TYR A 59 4.83 11.31 -1.75
CA TYR A 59 4.03 10.70 -2.82
C TYR A 59 2.77 11.49 -3.22
N PHE A 60 2.25 12.38 -2.38
CA PHE A 60 0.90 12.93 -2.56
C PHE A 60 0.76 14.45 -2.45
N ASP A 61 1.74 15.20 -1.94
CA ASP A 61 1.62 16.67 -1.86
C ASP A 61 1.87 17.35 -3.24
N GLU A 62 2.76 16.80 -4.07
CA GLU A 62 3.12 17.39 -5.38
C GLU A 62 2.47 16.68 -6.59
N GLY A 63 1.74 15.58 -6.37
CA GLY A 63 0.92 14.87 -7.36
C GLY A 63 1.67 14.11 -8.46
N GLU A 64 2.86 14.55 -8.88
CA GLU A 64 3.69 13.89 -9.89
C GLU A 64 4.08 12.46 -9.44
N ASP A 65 4.41 12.31 -8.16
CA ASP A 65 4.75 11.02 -7.57
C ASP A 65 3.52 10.15 -7.23
N THR A 66 2.30 10.67 -7.28
CA THR A 66 1.10 9.88 -6.98
C THR A 66 0.86 8.82 -8.05
N ALA A 67 1.04 9.18 -9.32
CA ALA A 67 0.92 8.21 -10.41
C ALA A 67 2.01 7.14 -10.34
N HIS A 68 3.24 7.54 -9.99
CA HIS A 68 4.34 6.61 -9.78
C HIS A 68 4.06 5.66 -8.61
N PHE A 69 3.59 6.19 -7.48
CA PHE A 69 3.13 5.41 -6.32
C PHE A 69 2.06 4.37 -6.71
N LEU A 70 1.01 4.80 -7.41
CA LEU A 70 -0.09 3.93 -7.80
C LEU A 70 0.32 2.88 -8.83
N SER A 71 1.33 3.15 -9.66
CA SER A 71 1.83 2.19 -10.65
C SER A 71 2.34 0.89 -10.04
N GLN A 72 2.75 0.89 -8.76
CA GLN A 72 3.10 -0.34 -8.05
C GLN A 72 1.89 -1.30 -7.92
N PHE A 73 0.69 -0.77 -7.83
CA PHE A 73 -0.52 -1.57 -7.62
C PHE A 73 -1.16 -2.02 -8.94
N ASP A 74 -0.70 -1.51 -10.08
CA ASP A 74 -1.12 -1.95 -11.41
C ASP A 74 -0.50 -3.32 -11.76
N ASN A 75 -1.35 -4.34 -11.82
CA ASN A 75 -0.99 -5.70 -12.18
C ASN A 75 -1.47 -6.11 -13.59
N SER A 76 -1.90 -5.15 -14.43
CA SER A 76 -2.39 -5.44 -15.79
C SER A 76 -1.32 -6.10 -16.67
N ASN A 77 -0.04 -5.87 -16.35
CA ASN A 77 1.12 -6.40 -17.06
C ASN A 77 1.79 -7.59 -16.34
N GLY A 78 1.08 -8.24 -15.40
CA GLY A 78 1.57 -9.38 -14.63
C GLY A 78 1.91 -9.03 -13.19
N VAL A 79 2.87 -9.75 -12.61
CA VAL A 79 3.25 -9.55 -11.20
C VAL A 79 3.92 -8.19 -11.03
N PRO A 80 3.33 -7.27 -10.23
CA PRO A 80 3.88 -5.93 -10.09
C PRO A 80 5.17 -5.91 -9.29
N LYS A 81 6.08 -5.01 -9.67
CA LYS A 81 7.36 -4.77 -8.99
C LYS A 81 7.24 -3.57 -8.06
N SER A 82 7.97 -3.60 -6.95
CA SER A 82 8.15 -2.42 -6.12
C SER A 82 8.77 -1.29 -6.95
N ILE A 83 8.23 -0.07 -6.84
CA ILE A 83 8.77 1.09 -7.58
C ILE A 83 10.10 1.58 -7.01
N GLU A 84 10.33 1.36 -5.72
CA GLU A 84 11.55 1.76 -5.02
C GLU A 84 12.69 0.76 -5.24
N TYR A 85 12.38 -0.55 -5.19
CA TYR A 85 13.41 -1.59 -5.17
C TYR A 85 13.42 -2.51 -6.40
N GLY A 86 12.41 -2.43 -7.26
CA GLY A 86 12.26 -3.31 -8.43
C GLY A 86 11.96 -4.79 -8.11
N MET A 87 11.74 -5.11 -6.84
CA MET A 87 11.56 -6.49 -6.34
C MET A 87 10.10 -6.93 -6.37
N LEU A 88 9.87 -8.23 -6.51
CA LEU A 88 8.53 -8.85 -6.52
C LEU A 88 8.05 -9.31 -5.13
N TYR A 89 8.93 -9.29 -4.12
CA TYR A 89 8.67 -9.92 -2.82
C TYR A 89 7.46 -9.34 -2.09
N TRP A 90 7.20 -8.04 -2.23
CA TRP A 90 6.03 -7.41 -1.62
C TRP A 90 4.73 -8.05 -2.09
N TYR A 91 4.61 -8.39 -3.38
CA TYR A 91 3.42 -9.03 -3.92
C TYR A 91 3.42 -10.53 -3.65
N LEU A 92 4.58 -11.19 -3.71
CA LEU A 92 4.71 -12.65 -3.58
C LEU A 92 4.81 -13.14 -2.12
N ASP A 93 4.76 -12.26 -1.13
CA ASP A 93 4.79 -12.63 0.29
C ASP A 93 3.58 -13.51 0.64
N PRO A 94 3.76 -14.79 0.99
CA PRO A 94 2.64 -15.69 1.27
C PRO A 94 1.82 -15.27 2.49
N GLU A 95 2.38 -14.49 3.42
CA GLU A 95 1.65 -14.01 4.60
C GLU A 95 0.74 -12.83 4.27
N TYR A 96 1.11 -11.96 3.32
CA TYR A 96 0.39 -10.72 3.03
C TYR A 96 -0.16 -10.61 1.60
N ASN A 97 0.11 -11.59 0.73
CA ASN A 97 -0.38 -11.62 -0.65
C ASN A 97 -1.91 -11.51 -0.72
N ASP A 98 -2.64 -12.07 0.25
CA ASP A 98 -4.10 -12.00 0.28
C ASP A 98 -4.64 -10.58 0.48
N LEU A 99 -3.90 -9.72 1.17
CA LEU A 99 -4.20 -8.28 1.29
C LEU A 99 -3.62 -7.50 0.10
N ASN A 100 -2.36 -7.76 -0.26
CA ASN A 100 -1.66 -7.01 -1.31
C ASN A 100 -2.31 -7.19 -2.70
N SER A 101 -2.77 -8.40 -3.02
CA SER A 101 -3.51 -8.66 -4.28
C SER A 101 -4.87 -7.96 -4.31
N GLU A 102 -5.58 -7.87 -3.18
CA GLU A 102 -6.82 -7.10 -3.09
C GLU A 102 -6.56 -5.58 -3.20
N MET A 103 -5.45 -5.08 -2.65
CA MET A 103 -5.05 -3.68 -2.84
C MET A 103 -4.82 -3.37 -4.33
N CYS A 104 -4.16 -4.27 -5.07
CA CYS A 104 -4.03 -4.17 -6.53
C CYS A 104 -5.37 -4.20 -7.26
N ARG A 105 -6.32 -5.04 -6.82
CA ARG A 105 -7.65 -5.13 -7.45
C ARG A 105 -8.47 -3.85 -7.28
N VAL A 106 -8.23 -3.10 -6.21
CA VAL A 106 -8.95 -1.86 -5.86
C VAL A 106 -8.34 -0.61 -6.48
N ALA A 107 -7.01 -0.60 -6.68
CA ALA A 107 -6.26 0.52 -7.23
C ALA A 107 -6.58 0.77 -8.71
#